data_AF-A0A2P8GIL8-F1
#
_entry.id   AF-A0A2P8GIL8-F1
#
_cell.length_a   1.000
_cell.length_b   1.000
_cell.length_c   1.000
_cell.angle_alpha   90.00
_cell.angle_beta   90.00
_cell.angle_gamma   90.00
#
_symmetry.space_group_name_H-M   'P 1'
#
loop_
_entity.id
_entity.type
_entity.pdbx_description
1 polymer ?
#
loop_
_entity_poly.entity_id
_entity_poly.type
_entity_poly.pdbx_seq_one_letter_code
_entity_poly.pdbx_strand_id
1 'polypeptide(L)' 'MAGEGLSHFDILRWKTAEKVLNKEVVSIEVPGVLPLRIIHTRRFDAAKDYQWPVPQTAIDNAKNLKQNPAWE' A
#
# COMPACT_ATOMS: atom_id res chain seq x y z
N MET A 1 11.42 12.11 -0.93
CA MET A 1 10.70 13.40 -1.04
C MET A 1 9.29 13.20 -0.52
N ALA A 2 8.73 14.18 0.20
CA ALA A 2 7.40 14.06 0.82
C ALA A 2 6.37 14.86 0.01
N GLY A 3 5.14 14.35 -0.14
CA GLY A 3 4.06 15.06 -0.85
C GLY A 3 4.09 14.98 -2.38
N GLU A 4 5.04 14.25 -2.96
CA GLU A 4 5.28 14.23 -4.43
C GLU A 4 4.95 12.89 -5.09
N GLY A 5 4.28 11.98 -4.39
CA GLY A 5 3.88 10.66 -4.94
C GLY A 5 5.00 9.62 -5.10
N LEU A 6 6.27 10.02 -5.04
CA LEU A 6 7.42 9.11 -5.23
C LEU A 6 7.59 8.08 -4.10
N SER A 7 7.28 8.47 -2.86
CA SER A 7 7.51 7.63 -1.66
C SER A 7 6.82 6.26 -1.75
N HIS A 8 5.61 6.21 -2.31
CA HIS A 8 4.88 4.95 -2.46
C HIS A 8 5.62 3.98 -3.39
N PHE A 9 6.06 4.47 -4.56
CA PHE A 9 6.81 3.67 -5.52
C PHE A 9 8.19 3.26 -5.00
N ASP A 10 8.86 4.11 -4.22
CA ASP A 10 10.12 3.79 -3.56
C ASP A 10 9.98 2.63 -2.57
N ILE A 11 8.96 2.68 -1.71
CA ILE A 11 8.66 1.62 -0.74
C ILE A 11 8.40 0.28 -1.44
N LEU A 12 7.61 0.30 -2.53
CA LEU A 12 7.29 -0.89 -3.32
C LEU A 12 8.52 -1.44 -4.04
N ARG A 13 9.25 -0.61 -4.80
CA ARG A 13 10.40 -1.08 -5.60
C ARG A 13 11.55 -1.60 -4.73
N TRP A 14 11.70 -1.06 -3.52
CA TRP A 14 12.70 -1.53 -2.55
C TRP A 14 12.26 -2.76 -1.77
N LYS A 15 11.04 -3.27 -1.98
CA LYS A 15 10.48 -4.41 -1.24
C LYS A 15 10.54 -4.23 0.27
N THR A 16 10.07 -3.08 0.74
CA THR A 16 10.02 -2.74 2.17
C THR A 16 8.60 -2.48 2.67
N ALA A 17 7.61 -2.69 1.81
CA ALA A 17 6.22 -2.35 2.05
C ALA A 17 5.62 -3.11 3.23
N GLU A 18 5.94 -4.39 3.41
CA GLU A 18 5.47 -5.18 4.54
C GLU A 18 5.99 -4.69 5.89
N LYS A 19 7.13 -3.99 5.91
CA LYS A 19 7.71 -3.41 7.13
C LYS A 19 7.18 -2.00 7.40
N VAL A 20 6.94 -1.22 6.35
CA VAL A 20 6.58 0.20 6.47
C VAL A 20 5.06 0.40 6.48
N LEU A 21 4.33 -0.31 5.61
CA LEU A 21 2.89 -0.17 5.42
C LEU A 21 2.07 -1.07 6.34
N ASN A 22 2.66 -1.90 7.19
CA ASN A 22 1.93 -2.62 8.26
C ASN A 22 2.02 -1.94 9.62
N LYS A 23 2.50 -0.68 9.67
CA LYS A 23 2.57 0.11 10.90
C LYS A 23 1.38 1.04 11.03
N GLU A 24 1.03 1.32 12.28
CA GLU A 24 0.06 2.35 12.61
C GLU A 24 0.62 3.74 12.31
N VAL A 25 -0.21 4.58 11.70
CA VAL A 25 0.06 6.01 11.55
C VAL A 25 -0.53 6.71 12.75
N VAL A 26 0.31 7.36 13.53
CA VAL A 26 -0.07 8.04 14.76
C VAL A 26 0.02 9.56 14.62
N SER A 27 -0.80 10.28 15.38
CA SER A 27 -0.66 11.72 15.56
C SER A 27 0.59 12.05 16.37
N ILE A 28 0.92 13.34 16.45
CA ILE A 28 1.82 13.82 17.49
C ILE A 28 1.10 13.75 18.85
N GLU A 29 1.84 13.39 19.89
CA GLU A 29 1.40 13.53 21.28
C GLU A 29 2.00 14.83 21.86
N VAL A 30 1.15 15.64 22.47
CA VAL A 30 1.54 16.85 23.22
C VAL A 30 1.02 16.70 24.64
N PRO A 31 1.88 16.46 25.64
CA PRO A 31 1.46 16.23 27.02
C PRO A 31 0.52 17.32 27.54
N GLY A 32 -0.63 16.92 28.08
CA GLY A 32 -1.65 17.84 28.62
C GLY A 32 -2.47 18.61 27.58
N VAL A 33 -2.18 18.50 26.28
CA VAL A 33 -2.88 19.23 25.21
C VAL A 33 -3.50 18.28 24.19
N LEU A 34 -2.73 17.32 23.68
CA LEU A 34 -3.16 16.40 22.63
C LEU A 34 -2.68 14.98 22.93
N PRO A 35 -3.58 14.03 23.26
CA PRO A 35 -3.17 12.64 23.43
C PRO A 35 -2.78 12.01 22.09
N LEU A 36 -1.89 11.02 22.12
CA LEU A 36 -1.56 10.20 20.96
C LEU A 36 -2.83 9.53 20.41
N ARG A 37 -3.04 9.61 19.10
CA ARG A 37 -4.15 8.92 18.42
C ARG A 37 -3.64 8.13 17.23
N ILE A 38 -4.20 6.94 17.04
CA ILE A 38 -4.03 6.19 15.80
C ILE A 38 -4.93 6.85 14.75
N ILE A 39 -4.31 7.41 13.72
CA ILE A 39 -4.99 8.06 12.60
C ILE A 39 -5.39 7.01 11.56
N HIS A 40 -4.52 6.03 11.33
CA HIS A 40 -4.75 5.02 10.30
C HIS A 40 -4.00 3.72 10.62
N THR A 41 -4.69 2.59 10.55
CA THR A 41 -4.08 1.26 10.58
C THR A 41 -3.96 0.77 9.15
N ARG A 42 -2.75 0.42 8.72
CA ARG A 42 -2.48 -0.04 7.36
C ARG A 42 -2.21 -1.54 7.35
N ARG A 43 -2.57 -2.20 6.26
CA ARG A 43 -2.30 -3.61 5.99
C ARG A 43 -1.71 -3.74 4.59
N PHE A 44 -0.67 -4.55 4.48
CA PHE A 44 0.03 -4.87 3.25
C PHE A 44 0.47 -6.33 3.28
N ASP A 45 -0.04 -7.12 2.35
CA ASP A 45 0.33 -8.51 2.12
C ASP A 45 1.44 -8.60 1.06
N ALA A 46 2.66 -8.95 1.48
CA ALA A 46 3.79 -9.09 0.58
C ALA A 46 3.60 -10.17 -0.51
N ALA A 47 2.71 -11.14 -0.32
CA ALA A 47 2.44 -12.14 -1.34
C ALA A 47 1.53 -11.61 -2.47
N LYS A 48 0.81 -10.51 -2.23
CA LYS A 48 -0.29 -10.04 -3.09
C LYS A 48 -0.20 -8.58 -3.51
N ASP A 49 0.05 -7.68 -2.57
CA ASP A 49 -0.18 -6.24 -2.73
C ASP A 49 0.96 -5.50 -3.45
N TYR A 50 2.05 -6.18 -3.82
CA TYR A 50 3.11 -5.61 -4.65
C TYR A 50 2.69 -5.37 -6.10
N GLN A 51 1.67 -6.09 -6.57
CA GLN A 51 1.11 -5.93 -7.91
C GLN A 51 -0.35 -5.54 -7.78
N TRP A 52 -0.79 -4.61 -8.62
CA TRP A 52 -2.18 -4.20 -8.65
C TRP A 52 -3.00 -5.23 -9.44
N PRO A 53 -4.26 -5.48 -9.09
CA PRO A 53 -5.12 -6.30 -9.92
C PRO A 53 -5.30 -5.63 -11.29
N VAL A 54 -5.16 -6.42 -12.34
CA VAL A 54 -5.57 -6.02 -13.69
C VAL A 54 -7.10 -5.91 -13.69
N PRO A 55 -7.70 -4.80 -14.18
CA PRO A 55 -9.16 -4.66 -14.23
C PRO A 55 -9.82 -5.80 -15.00
N GLN A 56 -10.90 -6.36 -14.46
CA GLN A 56 -11.58 -7.51 -15.08
C GLN A 56 -12.02 -7.24 -16.52
N THR A 57 -12.56 -6.04 -16.78
CA THR A 57 -12.97 -5.62 -18.12
C THR A 57 -11.82 -5.60 -19.12
N ALA A 58 -10.58 -5.36 -18.69
CA ALA A 58 -9.41 -5.43 -19.57
C ALA A 58 -9.08 -6.88 -19.93
N ILE A 59 -9.19 -7.81 -18.98
CA ILE A 59 -8.99 -9.25 -19.18
C ILE A 59 -10.07 -9.79 -20.13
N ASP A 60 -11.34 -9.48 -19.88
CA ASP A 60 -12.47 -9.95 -20.68
C ASP A 60 -12.35 -9.52 -22.15
N ASN A 61 -11.80 -8.33 -22.41
CA ASN A 61 -11.66 -7.77 -23.75
C ASN A 61 -10.38 -8.22 -24.49
N ALA A 62 -9.39 -8.82 -23.81
CA ALA A 62 -8.10 -9.14 -24.39
C ALA A 62 -7.78 -10.64 -24.32
N LYS A 63 -7.78 -11.31 -25.48
CA LYS A 63 -7.63 -12.78 -25.60
C LYS A 63 -6.41 -13.40 -24.91
N ASN A 64 -5.32 -12.65 -24.76
CA ASN A 64 -4.05 -13.15 -24.21
C ASN A 64 -3.64 -12.45 -22.91
N LEU A 65 -4.48 -11.55 -22.37
CA LEU A 65 -4.17 -10.85 -21.12
C LEU A 65 -4.55 -11.75 -19.94
N LYS A 66 -3.61 -11.98 -19.04
CA LYS A 66 -3.82 -12.76 -17.81
C LYS A 66 -3.73 -11.84 -16.60
N GLN A 67 -4.38 -12.24 -15.52
CA GLN A 67 -4.30 -11.56 -14.24
C GLN A 67 -2.94 -11.79 -13.59
N ASN A 68 -2.59 -10.93 -12.62
CA ASN A 68 -1.44 -11.15 -11.76
C ASN A 68 -1.72 -12.35 -10.82
N PRO A 69 -0.77 -13.27 -10.60
CA PRO A 69 -1.05 -14.57 -9.95
C PRO A 69 -1.73 -14.53 -8.58
N ALA A 70 -1.50 -13.47 -7.78
CA ALA A 70 -2.10 -13.32 -6.46
C ALA A 70 -3.52 -12.70 -6.47
N TRP A 71 -4.01 -12.35 -7.67
CA TRP A 71 -5.30 -11.69 -7.92
C TRP A 71 -6.20 -12.49 -8.85
N GLU A 72 -5.79 -13.69 -9.27
CA GLU A 72 -6.65 -14.67 -9.95
C GLU A 72 -7.77 -15.20 -9.04
#